data_AF-A0A6N4Q3D1-F1
#
_entry.id   AF-A0A6N4Q3D1-F1
#
_cell.length_a   1.000
_cell.length_b   1.000
_cell.length_c   1.000
_cell.angle_alpha   90.00
_cell.angle_beta   90.00
_cell.angle_gamma   90.00
#
_symmetry.space_group_name_H-M   'P 1'
#
loop_
_entity.id
_entity.type
_entity.pdbx_description
1 polymer ?
#
loop_
_entity_poly.entity_id
_entity_poly.type
_entity_poly.pdbx_seq_one_letter_code
_entity_poly.pdbx_strand_id
1 'polypeptide(L)'
;MERIFSLTRISSIFLIFLVVVSCSGTKAYVVTPEPTLEQQTAISKDLCLQRFLWLFPGKRPCVYFKAERDNGTGLVQYFLLYEIGTFDVDIPIGVSLKLGETWYNLKRTNTDYSDTIIISSAISSDLIPKIGENQSIAISYTNRKETINYNLSSNQTATFQSNLSKLIRTIESEPKLNIYRK
;
A
#
# COMPACT_ATOMS: atom_id res chain seq x y z
N MET A 1 55.38 -24.81 22.01
CA MET A 1 54.27 -25.76 21.88
C MET A 1 53.00 -24.94 21.76
N GLU A 2 52.33 -25.08 20.62
CA GLU A 2 51.23 -24.26 20.10
C GLU A 2 49.94 -24.36 20.92
N ARG A 3 49.09 -23.31 20.85
CA ARG A 3 47.64 -23.39 20.56
C ARG A 3 47.04 -21.98 20.64
N ILE A 4 46.90 -21.32 19.49
CA ILE A 4 45.65 -21.18 18.71
C ILE A 4 44.66 -20.23 19.40
N PHE A 5 44.74 -18.97 18.97
CA PHE A 5 43.80 -17.90 19.28
C PHE A 5 42.38 -18.27 18.86
N SER A 6 41.45 -18.08 19.80
CA SER A 6 39.99 -18.16 19.63
C SER A 6 39.50 -17.12 18.61
N LEU A 7 39.43 -17.51 17.34
CA LEU A 7 38.98 -16.68 16.22
C LEU A 7 37.58 -17.08 15.67
N THR A 8 36.88 -18.01 16.32
CA THR A 8 35.63 -18.59 15.80
C THR A 8 34.33 -17.95 16.31
N ARG A 9 34.36 -17.02 17.28
CA ARG A 9 33.13 -16.41 17.84
C ARG A 9 32.71 -15.07 17.23
N ILE A 10 33.58 -14.40 16.48
CA ILE A 10 33.26 -13.08 15.91
C ILE A 10 32.57 -13.20 14.53
N SER A 11 32.69 -14.35 13.87
CA SER A 11 32.12 -14.58 12.53
C SER A 11 30.60 -14.73 12.51
N SER A 12 29.99 -15.31 13.55
CA SER A 12 28.57 -15.66 13.54
C SER A 12 27.63 -14.46 13.72
N ILE A 13 28.07 -13.42 14.44
CA ILE A 13 27.24 -12.22 14.69
C ILE A 13 27.21 -11.32 13.45
N PHE A 14 28.31 -11.25 12.69
CA PHE A 14 28.40 -10.45 11.48
C PHE A 14 27.58 -11.05 10.32
N LEU A 15 27.47 -12.38 10.25
CA LEU A 15 26.66 -13.09 9.27
C LEU A 15 25.15 -12.91 9.49
N ILE A 16 24.69 -12.79 10.75
CA ILE A 16 23.28 -12.46 11.04
C ILE A 16 22.96 -11.03 10.58
N PHE A 17 23.89 -10.09 10.72
CA PHE A 17 23.68 -8.70 10.32
C PHE A 17 23.54 -8.53 8.79
N LEU A 18 24.28 -9.33 8.00
CA LEU A 18 24.22 -9.29 6.53
C LEU A 18 22.92 -9.85 5.93
N VAL A 19 22.19 -10.73 6.63
CA VAL A 19 20.89 -11.24 6.16
C VAL A 19 19.77 -10.20 6.35
N VAL A 20 19.92 -9.25 7.29
CA VAL A 20 18.93 -8.18 7.53
C VAL A 20 19.05 -7.03 6.53
N VAL A 21 20.19 -6.91 5.84
CA VAL A 21 20.39 -5.94 4.74
C VAL A 21 20.09 -6.59 3.40
N SER A 22 19.03 -7.40 3.32
CA SER A 22 18.44 -7.74 2.03
C SER A 22 17.63 -6.52 1.58
N CYS A 23 18.28 -5.67 0.79
CA CYS A 23 17.65 -4.53 0.14
C CYS A 23 16.75 -5.06 -0.98
N SER A 24 15.59 -5.58 -0.60
CA SER A 24 14.50 -5.87 -1.54
C SER A 24 14.09 -4.53 -2.15
N GLY A 25 14.41 -4.31 -3.42
CA GLY A 25 14.00 -3.12 -4.16
C GLY A 25 12.48 -2.98 -4.11
N THR A 26 11.97 -2.15 -3.20
CA THR A 26 10.55 -1.89 -3.10
C THR A 26 10.13 -1.10 -4.33
N LYS A 27 9.20 -1.61 -5.14
CA LYS A 27 8.53 -0.86 -6.22
C LYS A 27 7.68 0.32 -5.72
N ALA A 28 7.76 0.66 -4.44
CA ALA A 28 7.05 1.76 -3.84
C ALA A 28 7.64 3.09 -4.31
N TYR A 29 6.76 4.04 -4.66
CA TYR A 29 7.09 5.36 -5.18
C TYR A 29 7.81 5.35 -6.53
N VAL A 30 7.66 4.29 -7.32
CA VAL A 30 8.16 4.24 -8.69
C VAL A 30 7.00 4.53 -9.63
N VAL A 31 7.16 5.53 -10.50
CA VAL A 31 6.18 5.82 -11.54
C VAL A 31 6.42 4.87 -12.71
N THR A 32 5.49 3.95 -12.94
CA THR A 32 5.57 3.00 -14.04
C THR A 32 4.69 3.48 -15.20
N PRO A 33 5.26 3.74 -16.40
CA PRO A 33 4.46 3.97 -17.59
C PRO A 33 3.76 2.66 -17.96
N GLU A 34 2.43 2.67 -18.04
CA GLU A 34 1.69 1.49 -18.51
C GLU A 34 1.89 1.30 -20.04
N PRO A 35 1.91 0.06 -20.53
CA PRO A 35 2.22 -0.25 -21.93
C PRO A 35 1.20 0.33 -22.93
N THR A 36 0.03 0.75 -22.46
CA THR A 36 -0.89 1.62 -23.19
C THR A 36 -0.57 3.08 -22.85
N LEU A 37 0.19 3.71 -23.74
CA LEU A 37 0.83 5.04 -23.74
C LEU A 37 0.17 6.25 -23.01
N GLU A 38 -1.03 6.18 -22.44
CA GLU A 38 -1.79 7.36 -21.99
C GLU A 38 -1.90 7.52 -20.47
N GLN A 39 -1.28 6.65 -19.65
CA GLN A 39 -1.44 6.69 -18.19
C GLN A 39 -0.12 6.54 -17.43
N GLN A 40 0.13 7.43 -16.47
CA GLN A 40 1.19 7.31 -15.47
C GLN A 40 0.61 6.74 -14.18
N THR A 41 1.26 5.75 -13.59
CA THR A 41 0.82 5.15 -12.32
C THR A 41 1.92 5.20 -11.27
N ALA A 42 1.55 5.50 -10.03
CA ALA A 42 2.43 5.46 -8.87
C ALA A 42 1.76 4.70 -7.73
N ILE A 43 2.53 3.93 -6.98
CA ILE A 43 2.02 3.08 -5.89
C ILE A 43 2.80 3.38 -4.61
N SER A 44 2.09 3.54 -3.48
CA SER A 44 2.71 3.77 -2.18
C SER A 44 3.25 2.49 -1.56
N LYS A 45 3.95 2.62 -0.42
CA LYS A 45 4.25 1.46 0.43
C LYS A 45 2.97 0.86 1.00
N ASP A 46 3.01 -0.44 1.27
CA ASP A 46 1.99 -1.23 1.93
C ASP A 46 1.94 -0.97 3.44
N LEU A 47 0.73 -0.99 3.98
CA LEU A 47 0.42 -0.90 5.39
C LEU A 47 -0.43 -2.11 5.78
N CYS A 48 0.20 -3.07 6.44
CA CYS A 48 -0.51 -4.26 6.90
C CYS A 48 -1.27 -4.01 8.21
N LEU A 49 -2.55 -4.40 8.21
CA LEU A 49 -3.50 -4.09 9.29
C LEU A 49 -3.38 -5.05 10.47
N GLN A 50 -2.87 -6.25 10.25
CA GLN A 50 -2.62 -7.24 11.30
C GLN A 50 -1.16 -7.68 11.33
N ARG A 51 -0.64 -7.86 12.55
CA ARG A 51 0.70 -8.39 12.80
C ARG A 51 0.55 -9.88 13.09
N PHE A 52 0.95 -10.74 12.16
CA PHE A 52 0.97 -12.20 12.38
C PHE A 52 2.39 -12.68 12.74
N LEU A 53 2.48 -13.85 13.37
CA LEU A 53 3.75 -14.54 13.64
C LEU A 53 4.50 -14.80 12.31
N TRP A 54 5.83 -14.82 12.38
CA TRP A 54 6.74 -14.79 11.22
C TRP A 54 6.67 -16.01 10.26
N LEU A 55 5.80 -16.99 10.54
CA LEU A 55 5.74 -18.29 9.87
C LEU A 55 4.89 -18.34 8.58
N PHE A 56 4.06 -17.33 8.31
CA PHE A 56 3.25 -17.26 7.07
C PHE A 56 3.33 -15.86 6.42
N PRO A 57 4.34 -15.61 5.57
CA PRO A 57 4.37 -14.42 4.71
C PRO A 57 3.30 -14.59 3.61
N GLY A 58 2.37 -13.65 3.48
CA GLY A 58 1.33 -13.66 2.43
C GLY A 58 -0.13 -13.76 2.88
N LYS A 59 -0.41 -13.78 4.20
CA LYS A 59 -1.78 -13.97 4.74
C LYS A 59 -2.35 -12.77 5.48
N ARG A 60 -1.93 -11.54 5.16
CA ARG A 60 -2.30 -10.35 5.96
C ARG A 60 -3.08 -9.36 5.10
N PRO A 61 -4.20 -8.82 5.62
CA PRO A 61 -4.85 -7.71 4.95
C PRO A 61 -3.91 -6.51 4.99
N CYS A 62 -3.50 -6.03 3.82
CA CYS A 62 -2.63 -4.87 3.69
C CYS A 62 -3.31 -3.83 2.78
N VAL A 63 -3.04 -2.56 3.04
CA VAL A 63 -3.57 -1.45 2.26
C VAL A 63 -2.46 -0.58 1.72
N TYR A 64 -2.66 -0.05 0.52
CA TYR A 64 -1.76 0.91 -0.09
C TYR A 64 -2.53 1.82 -1.03
N PHE A 65 -1.91 2.93 -1.41
CA PHE A 65 -2.50 3.87 -2.33
C PHE A 65 -1.94 3.67 -3.74
N LYS A 66 -2.80 3.82 -4.74
CA LYS A 66 -2.43 3.96 -6.14
C LYS A 66 -2.88 5.33 -6.62
N ALA A 67 -2.01 6.03 -7.34
CA ALA A 67 -2.36 7.24 -8.06
C ALA A 67 -2.22 6.95 -9.55
N GLU A 68 -3.18 7.44 -10.32
CA GLU A 68 -3.18 7.32 -11.76
C GLU A 68 -3.37 8.72 -12.34
N ARG A 69 -2.47 9.11 -13.25
CA ARG A 69 -2.59 10.35 -14.00
C ARG A 69 -2.85 10.04 -15.46
N ASP A 70 -3.91 10.63 -15.98
CA ASP A 70 -4.20 10.63 -17.41
C ASP A 70 -3.30 11.64 -18.13
N ASN A 71 -2.52 11.17 -19.11
CA ASN A 71 -1.62 12.01 -19.91
C ASN A 71 -2.38 12.93 -20.87
N GLY A 72 -3.63 12.62 -21.24
CA GLY A 72 -4.47 13.48 -22.07
C GLY A 72 -4.96 14.70 -21.28
N THR A 73 -5.74 14.44 -20.25
CA THR A 73 -6.41 15.48 -19.43
C THR A 73 -5.52 16.09 -18.36
N GLY A 74 -4.50 15.38 -17.89
CA GLY A 74 -3.69 15.76 -16.72
C GLY A 74 -4.38 15.52 -15.38
N LEU A 75 -5.60 14.95 -15.38
CA LEU A 75 -6.33 14.65 -14.16
C LEU A 75 -5.66 13.48 -13.43
N VAL A 76 -5.53 13.63 -12.10
CA VAL A 76 -4.99 12.61 -11.21
C VAL A 76 -6.13 12.02 -10.39
N GLN A 77 -6.25 10.70 -10.42
CA GLN A 77 -7.19 9.95 -9.62
C GLN A 77 -6.44 9.11 -8.57
N TYR A 78 -6.97 9.10 -7.35
CA TYR A 78 -6.39 8.38 -6.22
C TYR A 78 -7.28 7.19 -5.84
N PHE A 79 -6.63 6.09 -5.50
CA PHE A 79 -7.28 4.84 -5.13
C PHE A 79 -6.67 4.27 -3.85
N LEU A 80 -7.51 3.66 -3.03
CA LEU A 80 -7.12 2.79 -1.94
C LEU A 80 -7.25 1.35 -2.41
N LEU A 81 -6.14 0.62 -2.38
CA LEU A 81 -6.08 -0.79 -2.71
C LEU A 81 -6.07 -1.58 -1.39
N TYR A 82 -7.00 -2.51 -1.26
CA TYR A 82 -7.10 -3.42 -0.12
C TYR A 82 -6.79 -4.83 -0.61
N GLU A 83 -5.69 -5.37 -0.15
CA GLU A 83 -5.18 -6.68 -0.55
C GLU A 83 -5.45 -7.72 0.54
N ILE A 84 -6.02 -8.87 0.15
CA ILE A 84 -6.30 -10.01 1.02
C ILE A 84 -5.85 -11.33 0.39
N GLY A 85 -5.54 -12.30 1.25
CA GLY A 85 -5.24 -13.65 0.81
C GLY A 85 -6.46 -14.34 0.20
N THR A 86 -6.22 -15.30 -0.70
CA THR A 86 -7.22 -15.99 -1.53
C THR A 86 -7.98 -17.13 -0.84
N PHE A 87 -7.61 -17.50 0.39
CA PHE A 87 -8.27 -18.61 1.10
C PHE A 87 -9.51 -18.15 1.86
N ASP A 88 -10.66 -18.72 1.50
CA ASP A 88 -11.94 -18.64 2.23
C ASP A 88 -12.51 -17.23 2.38
N VAL A 89 -12.29 -16.39 1.37
CA VAL A 89 -12.83 -15.03 1.27
C VAL A 89 -14.08 -15.02 0.41
N ASP A 90 -15.22 -14.71 1.05
CA ASP A 90 -16.48 -14.44 0.36
C ASP A 90 -16.35 -13.28 -0.63
N ILE A 91 -17.30 -13.19 -1.57
CA ILE A 91 -17.31 -12.15 -2.61
C ILE A 91 -17.15 -10.77 -1.96
N PRO A 92 -16.09 -10.02 -2.28
CA PRO A 92 -15.86 -8.70 -1.69
C PRO A 92 -16.97 -7.76 -2.14
N ILE A 93 -17.49 -6.96 -1.21
CA ILE A 93 -18.50 -5.94 -1.48
C ILE A 93 -17.83 -4.57 -1.61
N GLY A 94 -16.99 -4.20 -0.65
CA GLY A 94 -16.34 -2.90 -0.66
C GLY A 94 -15.45 -2.62 0.54
N VAL A 95 -14.85 -1.43 0.50
CA VAL A 95 -13.97 -0.90 1.54
C VAL A 95 -14.50 0.46 1.99
N SER A 96 -14.44 0.71 3.29
CA SER A 96 -14.86 1.98 3.88
C SER A 96 -13.78 2.53 4.80
N LEU A 97 -13.71 3.86 4.90
CA LEU A 97 -12.80 4.57 5.80
C LEU A 97 -13.60 5.27 6.90
N LYS A 98 -13.24 5.03 8.16
CA LYS A 98 -13.66 5.89 9.27
C LYS A 98 -12.62 6.98 9.44
N LEU A 99 -13.03 8.24 9.36
CA LEU A 99 -12.19 9.40 9.68
C LEU A 99 -12.83 10.10 10.87
N GLY A 100 -12.15 10.06 12.03
CA GLY A 100 -12.74 10.49 13.30
C GLY A 100 -13.96 9.65 13.65
N GLU A 101 -15.13 10.27 13.68
CA GLU A 101 -16.41 9.60 13.95
C GLU A 101 -17.26 9.29 12.70
N THR A 102 -16.81 9.69 11.51
CA THR A 102 -17.61 9.55 10.28
C THR A 102 -17.12 8.40 9.42
N TRP A 103 -18.04 7.58 8.93
CA TRP A 103 -17.76 6.51 7.95
C TRP A 103 -17.99 6.99 6.52
N TYR A 104 -17.02 6.69 5.66
CA TYR A 104 -17.04 6.99 4.23
C TYR A 104 -16.91 5.69 3.45
N ASN A 105 -17.95 5.33 2.72
CA ASN A 105 -17.92 4.16 1.83
C ASN A 105 -17.18 4.53 0.55
N LEU A 106 -16.08 3.84 0.25
CA LEU A 106 -15.33 4.10 -0.96
C LEU A 106 -16.00 3.41 -2.14
N LYS A 107 -16.00 4.09 -3.30
CA LYS A 107 -16.55 3.52 -4.52
C LYS A 107 -15.58 2.47 -5.05
N ARG A 108 -15.97 1.20 -5.00
CA ARG A 108 -15.21 0.12 -5.63
C ARG A 108 -15.13 0.34 -7.14
N THR A 109 -13.92 0.27 -7.70
CA THR A 109 -13.66 0.45 -9.14
C THR A 109 -13.23 -0.84 -9.81
N ASN A 110 -12.43 -1.67 -9.14
CA ASN A 110 -11.98 -2.95 -9.67
C ASN A 110 -11.80 -3.99 -8.56
N THR A 111 -11.78 -5.26 -8.93
CA THR A 111 -11.33 -6.35 -8.06
C THR A 111 -10.49 -7.31 -8.88
N ASP A 112 -9.21 -7.42 -8.53
CA ASP A 112 -8.29 -8.41 -9.09
C ASP A 112 -8.35 -9.70 -8.27
N TYR A 113 -8.44 -10.84 -8.94
CA TYR A 113 -8.55 -12.19 -8.36
C TYR A 113 -7.38 -13.08 -8.80
N SER A 114 -6.16 -12.56 -8.73
CA SER A 114 -4.94 -13.31 -9.06
C SER A 114 -4.47 -14.14 -7.85
N ASP A 115 -3.21 -14.02 -7.44
CA ASP A 115 -2.66 -14.78 -6.30
C ASP A 115 -3.20 -14.25 -4.96
N THR A 116 -3.50 -12.95 -4.92
CA THR A 116 -4.19 -12.25 -3.83
C THR A 116 -5.40 -11.52 -4.42
N ILE A 117 -6.43 -11.30 -3.59
CA ILE A 117 -7.58 -10.50 -4.00
C ILE A 117 -7.25 -9.04 -3.69
N ILE A 118 -7.26 -8.18 -4.71
CA ILE A 118 -7.00 -6.75 -4.56
C ILE A 118 -8.24 -5.97 -4.94
N ILE A 119 -8.79 -5.23 -3.97
CA ILE A 119 -9.97 -4.40 -4.15
C ILE A 119 -9.51 -2.97 -4.32
N SER A 120 -9.67 -2.43 -5.53
CA SER A 120 -9.38 -1.04 -5.82
C SER A 120 -10.62 -0.20 -5.56
N SER A 121 -10.49 0.82 -4.71
CA SER A 121 -11.57 1.75 -4.38
C SER A 121 -11.13 3.19 -4.61
N ALA A 122 -11.92 3.96 -5.37
CA ALA A 122 -11.62 5.35 -5.65
C ALA A 122 -11.80 6.21 -4.40
N ILE A 123 -10.84 7.10 -4.16
CA ILE A 123 -10.89 8.12 -3.12
C ILE A 123 -11.34 9.42 -3.78
N SER A 124 -12.42 9.99 -3.27
CA SER A 124 -12.93 11.27 -3.75
C SER A 124 -12.02 12.41 -3.27
N SER A 125 -11.94 13.48 -4.06
CA SER A 125 -11.05 14.62 -3.80
C SER A 125 -11.35 15.31 -2.46
N ASP A 126 -12.60 15.25 -1.97
CA ASP A 126 -13.01 15.78 -0.67
C ASP A 126 -12.54 14.93 0.53
N LEU A 127 -12.18 13.66 0.30
CA LEU A 127 -11.64 12.78 1.34
C LEU A 127 -10.14 12.92 1.52
N ILE A 128 -9.41 13.29 0.47
CA ILE A 128 -7.95 13.47 0.51
C ILE A 128 -7.48 14.39 1.66
N PRO A 129 -8.00 15.63 1.80
CA PRO A 129 -7.58 16.51 2.90
C PRO A 129 -8.00 15.94 4.26
N LYS A 130 -9.19 15.34 4.35
CA LYS A 130 -9.69 14.73 5.59
C LYS A 130 -8.78 13.59 6.06
N ILE A 131 -8.25 12.77 5.16
CA ILE A 131 -7.28 11.71 5.53
C ILE A 131 -6.03 12.35 6.15
N GLY A 132 -5.53 13.45 5.60
CA GLY A 132 -4.34 14.15 6.10
C GLY A 132 -4.50 14.80 7.48
N GLU A 133 -5.71 15.21 7.85
CA GLU A 133 -5.99 15.95 9.08
C GLU A 133 -6.48 15.07 10.24
N ASN A 134 -7.10 13.92 9.95
CA ASN A 134 -7.71 13.08 10.97
C ASN A 134 -6.68 12.27 11.77
N GLN A 135 -6.77 12.34 13.10
CA GLN A 135 -5.86 11.60 14.00
C GLN A 135 -6.32 10.15 14.26
N SER A 136 -7.60 9.87 14.02
CA SER A 136 -8.20 8.55 14.18
C SER A 136 -8.70 8.08 12.82
N ILE A 137 -8.12 6.99 12.33
CA ILE A 137 -8.48 6.38 11.06
C ILE A 137 -8.78 4.90 11.31
N ALA A 138 -9.90 4.43 10.78
CA ALA A 138 -10.20 3.00 10.71
C ALA A 138 -10.50 2.59 9.28
N ILE A 139 -10.20 1.35 8.95
CA ILE A 139 -10.48 0.75 7.65
C ILE A 139 -11.43 -0.40 7.86
N SER A 140 -12.52 -0.41 7.11
CA SER A 140 -13.49 -1.49 7.12
C SER A 140 -13.48 -2.21 5.79
N TYR A 141 -13.45 -3.53 5.84
CA TYR A 141 -13.64 -4.39 4.68
C TYR A 141 -14.94 -5.16 4.86
N THR A 142 -15.78 -5.17 3.82
CA THR A 142 -17.04 -5.90 3.82
C THR A 142 -17.06 -6.92 2.69
N ASN A 143 -17.42 -8.15 3.04
CA ASN A 143 -17.75 -9.22 2.10
C ASN A 143 -19.20 -9.68 2.29
N ARG A 144 -19.62 -10.73 1.59
CA ARG A 144 -21.01 -11.24 1.68
C ARG A 144 -21.39 -11.75 3.07
N LYS A 145 -20.43 -12.19 3.87
CA LYS A 145 -20.66 -12.87 5.15
C LYS A 145 -20.50 -11.93 6.35
N GLU A 146 -19.52 -11.04 6.30
CA GLU A 146 -19.15 -10.19 7.43
C GLU A 146 -18.49 -8.87 7.02
N THR A 147 -18.41 -7.97 8.00
CA THR A 147 -17.70 -6.70 7.93
C THR A 147 -16.60 -6.70 9.00
N ILE A 148 -15.36 -6.53 8.58
CA ILE A 148 -14.19 -6.52 9.46
C ILE A 148 -13.67 -5.09 9.58
N ASN A 149 -13.55 -4.60 10.82
CA ASN A 149 -13.11 -3.24 11.12
C ASN A 149 -11.70 -3.25 11.75
N TYR A 150 -10.81 -2.44 11.19
CA TYR A 150 -9.44 -2.27 11.64
C TYR A 150 -9.19 -0.83 12.06
N ASN A 151 -9.06 -0.59 13.37
CA ASN A 151 -8.62 0.71 13.87
C ASN A 151 -7.11 0.80 13.71
N LEU A 152 -6.63 1.85 13.03
CA LEU A 152 -5.20 2.07 12.88
C LEU A 152 -4.62 2.58 14.20
N SER A 153 -3.50 2.00 14.61
CA SER A 153 -2.68 2.57 15.68
C SER A 153 -2.11 3.93 15.25
N SER A 154 -1.68 4.77 16.21
CA SER A 154 -1.07 6.08 15.91
C SER A 154 0.06 6.01 14.89
N ASN A 155 0.92 4.99 14.99
CA ASN A 155 2.02 4.75 14.03
C ASN A 155 1.49 4.36 12.64
N GLN A 156 0.45 3.53 12.58
CA GLN A 156 -0.18 3.13 11.31
C GLN A 156 -0.91 4.32 10.67
N THR A 157 -1.60 5.16 11.45
CA THR A 157 -2.22 6.41 10.97
C THR A 157 -1.19 7.35 10.36
N ALA A 158 -0.10 7.62 11.08
CA ALA A 158 0.98 8.48 10.58
C ALA A 158 1.61 7.91 9.29
N THR A 159 1.78 6.58 9.22
CA THR A 159 2.30 5.90 8.02
C THR A 159 1.32 6.00 6.86
N PHE A 160 0.02 5.79 7.11
CA PHE A 160 -1.05 5.92 6.13
C PHE A 160 -1.09 7.34 5.52
N GLN A 161 -1.06 8.37 6.37
CA GLN A 161 -1.00 9.77 5.95
C GLN A 161 0.30 10.12 5.21
N SER A 162 1.44 9.61 5.69
CA SER A 162 2.73 9.81 5.03
C SER A 162 2.76 9.17 3.65
N ASN A 163 2.20 7.97 3.51
CA ASN A 163 2.12 7.27 2.23
C ASN A 163 1.27 8.04 1.22
N LEU A 164 0.10 8.54 1.62
CA LEU A 164 -0.75 9.36 0.76
C LEU A 164 -0.07 10.67 0.35
N SER A 165 0.48 11.42 1.31
CA SER A 165 1.14 12.70 1.03
C SER A 165 2.38 12.56 0.15
N LYS A 166 3.18 11.50 0.34
CA LYS A 166 4.31 11.18 -0.53
C LYS A 166 3.84 10.80 -1.93
N LEU A 167 2.81 9.98 -2.04
CA LEU A 167 2.25 9.58 -3.33
C LEU A 167 1.75 10.78 -4.13
N ILE A 168 1.00 11.68 -3.50
CA ILE A 168 0.53 12.95 -4.10
C ILE A 168 1.73 13.74 -4.63
N ARG A 169 2.75 13.96 -3.79
CA ARG A 169 3.95 14.70 -4.21
C ARG A 169 4.68 14.04 -5.37
N THR A 170 4.83 12.71 -5.34
CA THR A 170 5.51 11.97 -6.40
C THR A 170 4.78 12.10 -7.72
N ILE A 171 3.48 11.77 -7.76
CA ILE A 171 2.70 11.84 -9.00
C ILE A 171 2.58 13.29 -9.49
N GLU A 172 2.49 14.27 -8.59
CA GLU A 172 2.40 15.68 -8.95
C GLU A 172 3.70 16.25 -9.52
N SER A 173 4.86 15.81 -8.99
CA SER A 173 6.19 16.25 -9.42
C SER A 173 6.61 15.74 -10.79
N GLU A 174 6.03 14.63 -11.25
CA GLU A 174 6.35 14.11 -12.58
C GLU A 174 5.80 15.05 -13.65
N PRO A 175 6.59 15.43 -14.67
CA PRO A 175 6.10 16.24 -15.77
C PRO A 175 5.09 15.45 -16.62
N LYS A 176 4.12 16.18 -17.20
CA LYS A 176 3.18 15.62 -18.19
C LYS A 176 3.99 14.97 -19.32
N LEU A 177 3.73 13.69 -19.61
CA LEU A 177 4.33 13.03 -20.77
C LEU A 177 3.76 13.66 -22.04
N ASN A 178 4.58 14.45 -22.73
CA ASN A 178 4.27 14.93 -24.07
C ASN A 178 4.51 13.80 -25.06
N ILE A 179 3.47 13.05 -25.37
CA ILE A 179 3.50 12.07 -26.46
C ILE A 179 3.45 12.86 -27.77
N TYR A 180 4.60 13.04 -28.42
CA TYR A 180 4.63 13.54 -29.79
C TYR A 180 3.97 12.50 -30.70
N ARG A 181 2.71 12.72 -31.09
CA ARG A 181 2.05 11.95 -32.16
C ARG A 181 2.69 12.40 -33.48
N LYS A 182 3.41 11.49 -34.14
CA LYS A 182 3.92 11.66 -35.51
C LYS A 182 2.82 11.45 -36.53
#